data_AF-A0A3C0QWL2-F1
#
_entry.id   AF-A0A3C0QWL2-F1
#
_cell.length_a   1.000
_cell.length_b   1.000
_cell.length_c   1.000
_cell.angle_alpha   90.00
_cell.angle_beta   90.00
_cell.angle_gamma   90.00
#
_symmetry.space_group_name_H-M   'P 1'
#
loop_
_entity.id
_entity.type
_entity.pdbx_description
1 polymer ?
#
loop_
_entity_poly.entity_id
_entity_poly.type
_entity_poly.pdbx_seq_one_letter_code
_entity_poly.pdbx_strand_id
1 'polypeptide(L)' 'MKALNKIASELGATPTMPVLFLGHGSPMNAIAENEFVAGFRNMALTIPKPNAILCVSAHWETRGTFVTAMEQPPTI' A
#
# COMPACT_ATOMS: atom_id res chain seq x y z
N MET A 1 -10.12 -1.89 15.59
CA MET A 1 -8.99 -1.32 16.37
C MET A 1 -8.10 -2.36 17.03
N LYS A 2 -8.62 -3.33 17.83
CA LYS A 2 -7.77 -4.31 18.55
C LYS A 2 -6.76 -5.07 17.67
N ALA A 3 -7.19 -5.56 16.50
CA ALA A 3 -6.31 -6.27 15.56
C ALA A 3 -5.18 -5.37 15.02
N LEU A 4 -5.51 -4.14 14.60
CA LEU A 4 -4.52 -3.16 14.15
C LEU A 4 -3.51 -2.82 15.25
N ASN A 5 -3.99 -2.61 16.48
CA ASN A 5 -3.12 -2.29 17.62
C ASN A 5 -2.16 -3.45 17.93
N LYS A 6 -2.64 -4.70 17.82
CA LYS A 6 -1.80 -5.90 17.98
C LYS A 6 -0.68 -5.91 16.93
N ILE A 7 -1.03 -5.77 15.64
CA ILE A 7 -0.06 -5.72 14.55
C ILE A 7 0.95 -4.60 14.79
N ALA A 8 0.49 -3.38 15.08
CA ALA A 8 1.35 -2.23 15.30
C ALA A 8 2.30 -2.42 16.50
N SER A 9 1.86 -3.10 17.57
CA SER A 9 2.70 -3.36 18.74
C SER A 9 3.84 -4.35 18.49
N GLU A 10 3.74 -5.16 17.44
CA GLU A 10 4.77 -6.14 17.05
C GLU A 10 5.80 -5.52 16.08
N LEU A 11 5.55 -4.31 15.56
CA LEU A 11 6.45 -3.62 14.62
C LEU A 11 7.52 -2.80 15.36
N GLY A 12 8.78 -3.00 15.00
CA GLY A 12 9.89 -2.18 15.48
C GLY A 12 9.89 -0.78 14.87
N ALA A 13 10.61 0.15 15.52
CA ALA A 13 10.82 1.49 14.98
C ALA A 13 11.61 1.45 13.65
N THR A 14 11.24 2.31 12.71
CA THR A 14 11.91 2.45 11.41
C THR A 14 12.30 3.92 11.17
N PRO A 15 13.23 4.19 10.25
CA PRO A 15 13.32 5.51 9.63
C PRO A 15 11.98 5.92 9.00
N THR A 16 11.80 7.22 8.75
CA THR A 16 10.64 7.74 8.02
C THR A 16 10.53 7.06 6.66
N MET A 17 9.40 6.41 6.41
CA MET A 17 9.11 5.75 5.15
C MET A 17 8.58 6.75 4.11
N PRO A 18 8.89 6.57 2.81
CA PRO A 18 8.37 7.43 1.76
C PRO A 18 6.87 7.21 1.55
N VAL A 19 6.19 8.26 1.05
CA VAL A 19 4.79 8.20 0.62
C VAL A 19 4.76 8.22 -0.91
N LEU A 20 3.95 7.34 -1.50
CA LEU A 20 3.78 7.24 -2.94
C LEU A 20 2.36 7.62 -3.32
N PHE A 21 2.22 8.50 -4.32
CA PHE A 21 0.94 8.82 -4.95
C PHE A 21 0.93 8.27 -6.37
N LEU A 22 0.09 7.27 -6.61
CA LEU A 22 0.12 6.47 -7.84
C LEU A 22 -1.21 6.59 -8.60
N GLY A 23 -1.14 6.99 -9.87
CA GLY A 23 -2.26 6.84 -10.79
C GLY A 23 -2.41 5.38 -11.22
N HIS A 24 -3.53 4.73 -10.91
CA HIS A 24 -3.71 3.30 -11.21
C HIS A 24 -4.29 3.03 -12.60
N GLY A 25 -4.92 4.02 -13.26
CA GLY A 25 -5.27 4.04 -14.69
C GLY A 25 -5.75 2.69 -15.27
N SER A 26 -5.19 2.32 -16.41
CA SER A 26 -5.39 1.00 -17.00
C SER A 26 -4.68 -0.07 -16.17
N PRO A 27 -5.32 -1.22 -15.86
CA PRO A 27 -4.66 -2.34 -15.19
C PRO A 27 -3.37 -2.82 -15.89
N MET A 28 -3.25 -2.57 -17.19
CA MET A 28 -2.05 -2.91 -17.95
C MET A 28 -0.81 -2.16 -17.48
N ASN A 29 -0.95 -1.01 -16.81
CA ASN A 29 0.16 -0.26 -16.21
C ASN A 29 0.82 -1.01 -15.04
N ALA A 30 0.17 -2.03 -14.49
CA ALA A 30 0.72 -2.85 -13.41
C ALA A 30 1.17 -4.24 -13.88
N ILE A 31 0.69 -4.72 -15.04
CA ILE A 31 0.87 -6.11 -15.47
C ILE A 31 1.73 -6.23 -16.73
N ALA A 32 1.60 -5.31 -17.69
CA ALA A 32 2.40 -5.35 -18.91
C ALA A 32 3.80 -4.76 -18.71
N GLU A 33 4.76 -5.28 -19.47
CA GLU A 33 6.10 -4.69 -19.56
C GLU A 33 6.03 -3.35 -20.30
N ASN A 34 5.98 -2.26 -19.53
CA ASN A 34 5.92 -0.89 -20.02
C ASN A 34 6.66 0.06 -19.06
N GLU A 35 6.66 1.35 -19.39
CA GLU A 35 7.35 2.39 -18.62
C GLU A 35 6.87 2.51 -17.16
N PHE A 36 5.59 2.23 -16.88
CA PHE A 36 5.05 2.30 -15.53
C PHE A 36 5.58 1.17 -14.66
N VAL A 37 5.53 -0.07 -15.15
CA VAL A 37 6.08 -1.23 -14.43
C VAL A 37 7.59 -1.09 -14.24
N ALA A 38 8.31 -0.62 -15.25
CA ALA A 38 9.75 -0.35 -15.15
C ALA A 38 10.04 0.72 -14.08
N GLY A 39 9.27 1.82 -14.07
CA GLY A 39 9.37 2.87 -13.06
C GLY A 39 9.12 2.35 -11.63
N PHE A 40 8.08 1.54 -11.45
CA PHE A 40 7.79 0.91 -10.15
C PHE A 40 8.91 -0.01 -9.67
N ARG A 41 9.47 -0.84 -10.54
CA ARG A 41 10.60 -1.72 -10.19
C ARG A 41 11.81 -0.91 -9.76
N ASN A 42 12.17 0.13 -10.53
CA ASN A 42 13.32 0.97 -10.21
C ASN A 42 13.14 1.70 -8.87
N MET A 43 11.94 2.21 -8.61
CA MET A 43 11.62 2.87 -7.35
C MET A 43 11.63 1.88 -6.17
N ALA A 44 11.16 0.66 -6.35
CA ALA A 44 11.19 -0.37 -5.30
C ALA A 44 12.62 -0.71 -4.85
N LEU A 45 13.63 -0.54 -5.73
CA LEU A 45 15.04 -0.76 -5.37
C LEU A 45 15.59 0.30 -4.39
N THR A 46 14.98 1.49 -4.32
CA THR A 46 15.46 2.58 -3.46
C THR A 46 14.69 2.71 -2.15
N ILE A 47 13.50 2.10 -2.06
CA ILE A 47 12.65 2.16 -0.87
C ILE A 47 13.12 1.10 0.14
N PRO A 48 13.45 1.46 1.39
CA PRO A 48 13.75 0.49 2.42
C PRO A 48 12.55 -0.41 2.68
N LYS A 49 12.79 -1.71 2.96
CA LYS A 49 11.72 -2.69 3.15
C LYS A 49 10.78 -2.24 4.28
N PRO A 50 9.48 -2.00 4.01
CA PRO A 50 8.53 -1.59 5.04
C PRO A 50 8.08 -2.79 5.89
N ASN A 51 7.73 -2.52 7.14
CA ASN A 51 7.10 -3.50 8.03
C ASN A 51 5.62 -3.75 7.66
N ALA A 52 4.95 -2.75 7.09
CA ALA A 52 3.58 -2.81 6.61
C ALA A 52 3.34 -1.72 5.55
N ILE A 53 2.32 -1.90 4.70
CA ILE A 53 1.88 -0.90 3.71
C ILE A 53 0.46 -0.47 4.08
N LEU A 54 0.24 0.84 4.21
CA LEU A 54 -1.09 1.44 4.30
C LEU A 54 -1.52 1.87 2.89
N CYS A 55 -2.49 1.18 2.32
CA CYS A 55 -3.09 1.56 1.04
C CYS A 55 -4.26 2.52 1.28
N VAL A 56 -4.33 3.57 0.47
CA VAL A 56 -5.49 4.46 0.36
C VAL A 56 -5.88 4.49 -1.11
N SER A 57 -7.15 4.25 -1.40
CA SER A 57 -7.65 4.13 -2.77
C SER A 57 -8.77 5.13 -3.03
N ALA A 58 -8.77 5.74 -4.23
CA ALA A 58 -9.86 6.59 -4.71
C ALA A 58 -11.19 5.83 -4.81
N HIS A 59 -11.15 4.49 -4.92
CA HIS A 59 -12.34 3.63 -4.98
C HIS A 59 -12.91 3.27 -3.61
N TRP A 60 -12.24 3.63 -2.51
CA TRP A 60 -12.73 3.38 -1.14
C TRP A 60 -13.35 4.65 -0.55
N GLU A 61 -14.29 5.25 -1.27
CA GLU A 61 -15.03 6.41 -0.80
C GLU A 61 -16.09 5.99 0.22
N THR A 62 -16.05 6.59 1.41
CA THR A 62 -16.99 6.32 2.49
C THR A 62 -17.34 7.60 3.24
N ARG A 63 -18.50 7.63 3.91
CA ARG A 63 -18.87 8.72 4.81
C ARG A 63 -18.20 8.51 6.17
N GLY A 64 -17.03 9.12 6.34
CA GLY A 64 -16.19 8.99 7.55
C GLY A 64 -14.90 8.22 7.25
N THR A 65 -14.09 7.98 8.28
CA THR A 65 -12.81 7.28 8.13
C THR A 65 -12.93 5.85 8.63
N PHE A 66 -12.61 4.89 7.76
CA PHE A 66 -12.63 3.47 8.06
C PHE A 66 -11.27 2.84 7.85
N VAL A 67 -10.98 1.79 8.62
CA VAL A 67 -9.74 1.02 8.53
C VAL A 67 -10.07 -0.45 8.57
N THR A 68 -9.50 -1.21 7.63
CA THR A 68 -9.58 -2.67 7.59
C THR A 68 -8.20 -3.28 7.87
N ALA A 69 -8.15 -4.35 8.65
CA ALA A 69 -6.94 -5.14 8.90
C ALA A 69 -7.27 -6.63 8.75
N MET A 70 -7.92 -6.98 7.63
CA MET A 70 -8.33 -8.35 7.33
C MET A 70 -7.12 -9.12 6.77
N GLU A 71 -6.87 -10.32 7.29
CA GLU A 71 -5.80 -11.20 6.81
C GLU A 71 -6.07 -11.69 5.37
N GLN A 72 -7.34 -11.93 5.05
CA GLN A 72 -7.82 -12.27 3.71
C GLN A 72 -9.01 -11.37 3.35
N PRO A 73 -8.76 -10.16 2.82
CA PRO A 73 -9.84 -9.26 2.41
C PRO A 73 -10.59 -9.84 1.20
N PRO A 74 -11.93 -9.68 1.13
CA PRO A 74 -12.68 -10.00 -0.08
C PRO A 74 -12.21 -9.12 -1.24
N THR A 75 -12.18 -9.68 -2.44
CA THR A 75 -11.87 -8.91 -3.66
C THR A 75 -13.04 -7.96 -3.96
N ILE A 76 -12.71 -6.71 -4.27
CA ILE A 76 -13.67 -5.62 -4.53
C ILE A 76 -13.80 -5.43 -6.03
#